data_AF-A0AAW1A614-F1
#
_entry.id   AF-A0AAW1A614-F1
#
_cell.length_a   1.000
_cell.length_b   1.000
_cell.length_c   1.000
_cell.angle_alpha   90.00
_cell.angle_beta   90.00
_cell.angle_gamma   90.00
#
_symmetry.space_group_name_H-M   'P 1'
#
loop_
_entity.id
_entity.type
_entity.pdbx_description
1 polymer ?
#
loop_
_entity_poly.entity_id
_entity_poly.type
_entity_poly.pdbx_seq_one_letter_code
_entity_poly.pdbx_strand_id
1 'polypeptide(L)'
;MQTNIICIIFIFSSVFTGIIGLLLNYMEFYLPSVITRTYRYGKYSVDEYQSLLAKLEVPKRWFKHFYIFAAPASSYVLYLVICKYLWNDNISKNVIWILDICLGSFRQALVSPESTFIATVLLTLHCWKRFYETHFVNIFSDKMMNISHYIIGFYHYTGTLICIIGESKGFVEGSEGNFSWKKITYLQLICAIIFVLSSYVQFRTNLILSKLRRNKDGKINSITYKIPYGGLFKYISGALQLTEIIIYITLSIILWQSSTYHYVTIWVLINQTSTAVLTHRWYIETFKNYPTSRKILLPYIF
;
A
#
# COMPACT_ATOMS: atom_id res chain seq x y z
N MET A 1 5.06 29.36 -8.67
CA MET A 1 4.33 28.16 -8.25
C MET A 1 5.31 27.00 -8.35
N GLN A 2 5.91 26.56 -7.24
CA GLN A 2 6.81 25.41 -7.30
C GLN A 2 6.00 24.11 -7.21
N THR A 3 6.35 23.16 -8.04
CA THR A 3 5.58 21.95 -8.30
C THR A 3 5.86 20.88 -7.23
N ASN A 4 4.83 20.40 -6.52
CA ASN A 4 4.95 19.25 -5.64
C ASN A 4 4.91 17.96 -6.48
N ILE A 5 6.08 17.43 -6.81
CA ILE A 5 6.26 16.30 -7.74
C ILE A 5 5.57 15.05 -7.20
N ILE A 6 5.70 14.77 -5.90
CA ILE A 6 5.11 13.58 -5.28
C ILE A 6 3.59 13.62 -5.34
N CYS A 7 2.97 14.76 -5.01
CA CYS A 7 1.52 14.89 -5.11
C CYS A 7 1.03 14.70 -6.55
N ILE A 8 1.73 15.26 -7.54
CA ILE A 8 1.38 15.04 -8.95
C ILE A 8 1.45 13.57 -9.32
N ILE A 9 2.48 12.85 -8.89
CA ILE A 9 2.61 11.41 -9.15
C ILE A 9 1.44 10.63 -8.53
N PHE A 10 1.08 10.91 -7.28
CA PHE A 10 -0.05 10.23 -6.63
C PHE A 10 -1.40 10.59 -7.26
N ILE A 11 -1.62 11.85 -7.62
CA ILE A 11 -2.84 12.31 -8.33
C ILE A 11 -2.93 11.60 -9.68
N PHE A 12 -1.86 11.66 -10.48
CA PHE A 12 -1.82 11.01 -11.79
C PHE A 12 -2.07 9.51 -11.67
N SER A 13 -1.38 8.85 -10.74
CA SER A 13 -1.56 7.40 -10.50
C SER A 13 -3.00 7.09 -10.13
N SER A 14 -3.59 7.86 -9.22
CA SER A 14 -4.99 7.72 -8.76
C SER A 14 -5.99 7.86 -9.90
N VAL A 15 -5.87 8.93 -10.68
CA VAL A 15 -6.77 9.19 -11.82
C VAL A 15 -6.62 8.10 -12.86
N PHE A 16 -5.39 7.75 -13.24
CA PHE A 16 -5.10 6.72 -14.23
C PHE A 16 -5.68 5.35 -13.82
N THR A 17 -5.45 4.95 -12.58
CA THR A 17 -5.90 3.66 -12.02
C THR A 17 -7.41 3.63 -11.82
N GLY A 18 -8.02 4.76 -11.43
CA GLY A 18 -9.47 4.89 -11.32
C GLY A 18 -10.16 4.77 -12.68
N ILE A 19 -9.68 5.53 -13.69
CA ILE A 19 -10.22 5.49 -15.05
C ILE A 19 -10.08 4.09 -15.65
N ILE A 20 -8.88 3.49 -15.58
CA ILE A 20 -8.68 2.14 -16.12
C ILE A 20 -9.51 1.11 -15.36
N GLY A 21 -9.62 1.22 -14.03
CA GLY A 21 -10.47 0.35 -13.22
C GLY A 21 -11.94 0.40 -13.66
N LEU A 22 -12.47 1.59 -13.94
CA LEU A 22 -13.84 1.78 -14.44
C LEU A 22 -14.00 1.22 -15.86
N LEU A 23 -13.07 1.53 -16.77
CA LEU A 23 -13.11 1.04 -18.15
C LEU A 23 -13.06 -0.50 -18.20
N LEU A 24 -12.23 -1.12 -17.35
CA LEU A 24 -12.17 -2.59 -17.24
C LEU A 24 -13.45 -3.21 -16.67
N ASN A 25 -14.23 -2.46 -15.91
CA ASN A 25 -15.47 -2.96 -15.34
C ASN A 25 -16.64 -2.86 -16.33
N TYR A 26 -16.73 -1.74 -17.07
CA TYR A 26 -17.91 -1.45 -17.91
C TYR A 26 -17.67 -1.58 -19.41
N MET A 27 -16.44 -1.42 -19.89
CA MET A 27 -16.11 -1.32 -21.32
C MET A 27 -14.97 -2.25 -21.72
N GLU A 28 -14.77 -3.36 -20.99
CA GLU A 28 -13.65 -4.27 -21.19
C GLU A 28 -13.51 -4.76 -22.63
N PHE A 29 -14.63 -5.12 -23.26
CA PHE A 29 -14.66 -5.62 -24.63
C PHE A 29 -14.09 -4.63 -25.65
N TYR A 30 -14.13 -3.33 -25.34
CA TYR A 30 -13.65 -2.26 -26.21
C TYR A 30 -12.23 -1.81 -25.89
N LEU A 31 -11.62 -2.33 -24.81
CA LEU A 31 -10.26 -1.93 -24.42
C LEU A 31 -9.21 -2.70 -25.23
N PRO A 32 -8.19 -2.01 -25.78
CA PRO A 32 -7.04 -2.67 -26.38
C PRO A 32 -6.35 -3.63 -25.41
N SER A 33 -5.88 -4.78 -25.91
CA SER A 33 -5.21 -5.82 -25.11
C SER A 33 -4.00 -5.31 -24.33
N VAL A 34 -3.34 -4.26 -24.83
CA VAL A 34 -2.23 -3.56 -24.16
C VAL A 34 -2.69 -2.92 -22.83
N ILE A 35 -3.85 -2.25 -22.83
CA ILE A 35 -4.38 -1.56 -21.64
C ILE A 35 -4.86 -2.59 -20.61
N THR A 36 -5.54 -3.64 -21.06
CA THR A 36 -6.04 -4.69 -20.15
C THR A 36 -4.90 -5.44 -19.46
N ARG A 37 -3.81 -5.78 -20.18
CA ARG A 37 -2.63 -6.46 -19.61
C ARG A 37 -1.76 -5.59 -18.72
N THR A 38 -1.78 -4.26 -18.92
CA THR A 38 -1.05 -3.36 -18.02
C THR A 38 -1.60 -3.49 -16.62
N TYR A 39 -2.93 -3.55 -16.46
CA TYR A 39 -3.61 -3.56 -15.17
C TYR A 39 -3.93 -4.97 -14.63
N ARG A 40 -4.14 -5.95 -15.51
CA ARG A 40 -4.44 -7.34 -15.13
C ARG A 40 -3.17 -8.17 -15.05
N TYR A 41 -2.73 -8.44 -13.83
CA TYR A 41 -1.56 -9.29 -13.56
C TYR A 41 -1.85 -10.39 -12.53
N GLY A 42 -0.96 -11.38 -12.46
CA GLY A 42 -1.11 -12.50 -11.54
C GLY A 42 -2.31 -13.38 -11.87
N LYS A 43 -3.38 -13.30 -11.07
CA LYS A 43 -4.57 -14.14 -11.27
C LYS A 43 -5.46 -13.69 -12.44
N TYR A 44 -5.30 -12.44 -12.87
CA TYR A 44 -6.10 -11.85 -13.95
C TYR A 44 -5.42 -11.91 -15.32
N SER A 45 -4.22 -12.51 -15.42
CA SER A 45 -3.43 -12.50 -16.66
C SER A 45 -4.18 -13.17 -17.81
N VAL A 46 -4.19 -12.53 -18.99
CA VAL A 46 -4.62 -13.14 -20.26
C VAL A 46 -3.44 -13.90 -20.86
N ASP A 47 -3.63 -15.16 -21.25
CA ASP A 47 -2.55 -16.07 -21.69
C ASP A 47 -2.13 -15.91 -23.18
N GLU A 48 -2.50 -14.81 -23.84
CA GLU A 48 -2.10 -14.53 -25.24
C GLU A 48 -0.65 -14.01 -25.35
N TYR A 49 0.14 -14.55 -26.29
CA TYR A 49 1.55 -14.18 -26.47
C TYR A 49 1.72 -12.98 -27.42
N GLN A 50 2.37 -11.91 -26.95
CA GLN A 50 2.80 -10.77 -27.78
C GLN A 50 4.25 -10.37 -27.44
N SER A 51 5.12 -10.30 -28.45
CA SER A 51 6.58 -10.19 -28.30
C SER A 51 7.08 -8.89 -27.68
N LEU A 52 6.41 -7.76 -27.94
CA LEU A 52 6.75 -6.45 -27.38
C LEU A 52 6.41 -6.35 -25.88
N LEU A 53 5.28 -6.92 -25.47
CA LEU A 53 4.81 -6.86 -24.08
C LEU A 53 5.57 -7.82 -23.17
N ALA A 54 6.03 -8.96 -23.67
CA ALA A 54 6.87 -9.90 -22.91
C ALA A 54 8.18 -9.26 -22.42
N LYS A 55 8.72 -8.27 -23.15
CA LYS A 55 9.92 -7.51 -22.72
C LYS A 55 9.65 -6.53 -21.58
N LEU A 56 8.38 -6.20 -21.30
CA LEU A 56 7.94 -5.27 -20.26
C LEU A 56 7.28 -5.99 -19.08
N GLU A 57 7.42 -7.31 -18.99
CA GLU A 57 6.87 -8.13 -17.93
C GLU A 57 7.99 -8.60 -16.98
N VAL A 58 7.73 -8.52 -15.68
CA VAL A 58 8.63 -8.99 -14.62
C VAL A 58 7.94 -10.06 -13.76
N PRO A 59 8.69 -10.99 -13.15
CA PRO A 59 8.11 -12.02 -12.29
C PRO A 59 7.36 -11.41 -11.10
N LYS A 60 6.13 -11.85 -10.83
CA LYS A 60 5.36 -11.37 -9.67
C LYS A 60 6.06 -11.62 -8.33
N ARG A 61 6.93 -12.63 -8.23
CA ARG A 61 7.77 -12.85 -7.03
C ARG A 61 8.65 -11.64 -6.67
N TRP A 62 8.92 -10.73 -7.61
CA TRP A 62 9.67 -9.49 -7.36
C TRP A 62 8.92 -8.49 -6.48
N PHE A 63 7.65 -8.71 -6.13
CA PHE A 63 6.97 -7.98 -5.06
C PHE A 63 7.76 -8.01 -3.73
N LYS A 64 8.60 -9.03 -3.51
CA LYS A 64 9.51 -9.10 -2.36
C LYS A 64 10.51 -7.92 -2.32
N HIS A 65 10.96 -7.45 -3.49
CA HIS A 65 11.97 -6.38 -3.60
C HIS A 65 11.46 -5.05 -3.04
N PHE A 66 10.17 -4.77 -3.19
CA PHE A 66 9.59 -3.54 -2.61
C PHE A 66 9.80 -3.47 -1.11
N TYR A 67 9.67 -4.60 -0.43
CA TYR A 67 9.79 -4.66 1.02
C TYR A 67 11.23 -4.81 1.49
N ILE A 68 12.11 -5.42 0.66
CA ILE A 68 13.57 -5.34 0.88
C ILE A 68 14.03 -3.88 0.89
N PHE A 69 13.44 -3.03 0.05
CA PHE A 69 13.70 -1.60 0.06
C PHE A 69 12.94 -0.85 1.17
N ALA A 70 11.63 -1.05 1.26
CA ALA A 70 10.75 -0.23 2.09
C ALA A 70 10.99 -0.40 3.58
N ALA A 71 11.32 -1.61 4.06
CA ALA A 71 11.52 -1.86 5.49
C ALA A 71 12.81 -1.20 6.03
N PRO A 72 13.98 -1.31 5.36
CA PRO A 72 15.15 -0.51 5.71
C PRO A 72 14.91 1.00 5.54
N ALA A 73 14.29 1.44 4.44
CA ALA A 73 14.01 2.85 4.20
C ALA A 73 13.11 3.45 5.29
N SER A 74 12.05 2.76 5.69
CA SER A 74 11.19 3.20 6.79
C SER A 74 11.93 3.23 8.13
N SER A 75 12.84 2.28 8.36
CA SER A 75 13.66 2.26 9.59
C SER A 75 14.64 3.42 9.64
N TYR A 76 15.23 3.80 8.50
CA TYR A 76 16.08 4.98 8.40
C TYR A 76 15.28 6.27 8.66
N VAL A 77 14.07 6.39 8.12
CA VAL A 77 13.18 7.53 8.40
C VAL A 77 12.77 7.56 9.88
N LEU A 78 12.46 6.41 10.48
CA LEU A 78 12.19 6.32 11.92
C LEU A 78 13.41 6.75 12.75
N TYR A 79 14.61 6.35 12.36
CA TYR A 79 15.85 6.80 12.99
C TYR A 79 15.98 8.33 12.93
N LEU A 80 15.77 8.97 11.78
CA LEU A 80 15.81 10.43 11.66
C LEU A 80 14.77 11.11 12.56
N VAL A 81 13.56 10.57 12.62
CA VAL A 81 12.47 11.05 13.49
C VAL A 81 12.85 10.94 14.97
N ILE A 82 13.47 9.83 15.39
CA ILE A 82 13.98 9.63 16.75
C ILE A 82 15.09 10.65 17.07
N CYS A 83 16.09 10.79 16.19
CA CYS A 83 17.16 11.77 16.36
C CYS A 83 16.60 13.17 16.55
N LYS A 84 15.66 13.58 15.68
CA LYS A 84 15.10 14.93 15.74
C LYS A 84 14.24 15.17 16.98
N TYR A 85 13.37 14.23 17.34
CA TYR A 85 12.35 14.47 18.36
C TYR A 85 12.75 14.02 19.76
N LEU A 86 13.55 12.98 19.89
CA LEU A 86 13.95 12.44 21.18
C LEU A 86 15.37 12.87 21.59
N TRP A 87 16.27 13.09 20.63
CA TRP A 87 17.64 13.55 20.91
C TRP A 87 17.90 15.01 20.56
N ASN A 88 16.90 15.70 20.00
CA ASN A 88 17.00 17.11 19.59
C ASN A 88 18.15 17.39 18.61
N ASP A 89 18.55 16.38 17.83
CA ASP A 89 19.58 16.51 16.82
C ASP A 89 19.08 17.37 15.64
N ASN A 90 20.03 17.99 14.94
CA ASN A 90 19.75 18.68 13.70
C ASN A 90 19.67 17.68 12.55
N ILE A 91 18.62 17.80 11.73
CA ILE A 91 18.50 17.02 10.50
C ILE A 91 19.53 17.51 9.48
N SER A 92 20.20 16.57 8.82
CA SER A 92 21.16 16.88 7.75
C SER A 92 20.52 17.72 6.65
N LYS A 93 21.23 18.76 6.19
CA LYS A 93 20.80 19.62 5.07
C LYS A 93 20.48 18.82 3.81
N ASN A 94 21.14 17.68 3.60
CA ASN A 94 20.87 16.80 2.44
C ASN A 94 19.45 16.22 2.50
N VAL A 95 18.96 15.87 3.70
CA VAL A 95 17.59 15.35 3.86
C VAL A 95 16.57 16.45 3.57
N ILE A 96 16.79 17.65 4.12
CA ILE A 96 15.92 18.81 3.87
C ILE A 96 15.87 19.13 2.38
N TRP A 97 17.02 19.18 1.72
CA TRP A 97 17.13 19.43 0.28
C TRP A 97 16.38 18.38 -0.56
N ILE A 98 16.46 17.10 -0.21
CA ILE A 98 15.67 16.04 -0.88
C ILE A 98 14.16 16.30 -0.69
N LEU A 99 13.73 16.65 0.52
CA LEU A 99 12.32 16.96 0.79
C LEU A 99 11.84 18.17 -0.02
N ASP A 100 12.67 19.21 -0.15
CA ASP A 100 12.36 20.41 -0.92
C ASP A 100 12.30 20.15 -2.43
N ILE A 101 13.15 19.28 -2.96
CA ILE A 101 13.05 18.85 -4.37
C ILE A 101 11.75 18.08 -4.60
N CYS A 102 11.41 17.17 -3.69
CA CYS A 102 10.29 16.27 -3.88
C CYS A 102 8.92 16.94 -3.68
N LEU A 103 8.79 17.82 -2.69
CA LEU A 103 7.52 18.44 -2.28
C LEU A 103 7.44 19.94 -2.59
N GLY A 104 8.55 20.57 -2.99
CA GLY A 104 8.70 22.01 -3.21
C GLY A 104 9.48 22.69 -2.07
N SER A 105 10.14 23.81 -2.33
CA SER A 105 10.92 24.54 -1.31
C SER A 105 10.08 25.38 -0.35
N PHE A 106 8.80 25.63 -0.67
CA PHE A 106 7.87 26.38 0.18
C PHE A 106 7.00 25.48 1.06
N ARG A 107 7.55 24.36 1.55
CA ARG A 107 6.85 23.44 2.46
C ARG A 107 6.43 24.17 3.73
N GLN A 108 5.27 23.80 4.27
CA GLN A 108 4.76 24.32 5.53
C GLN A 108 4.85 23.27 6.62
N ALA A 109 5.17 23.69 7.85
CA ALA A 109 5.29 22.83 9.01
C ALA A 109 3.91 22.55 9.65
N LEU A 110 3.06 21.82 8.91
CA LEU A 110 1.67 21.55 9.26
C LEU A 110 1.52 20.43 10.29
N VAL A 111 2.33 19.38 10.18
CA VAL A 111 2.15 18.15 10.98
C VAL A 111 2.94 18.25 12.29
N SER A 112 2.30 17.87 13.40
CA SER A 112 2.96 17.88 14.71
C SER A 112 4.03 16.78 14.84
N PRO A 113 5.04 16.96 15.71
CA PRO A 113 6.02 15.92 15.99
C PRO A 113 5.40 14.60 16.47
N GLU A 114 4.35 14.66 17.28
CA GLU A 114 3.66 13.49 17.83
C GLU A 114 2.94 12.67 16.76
N SER A 115 2.18 13.34 15.87
CA SER A 115 1.56 12.68 14.71
C SER A 115 2.60 12.01 13.82
N THR A 116 3.68 12.72 13.54
CA THR A 116 4.79 12.23 12.70
C THR A 116 5.48 11.03 13.33
N PHE A 117 5.75 11.07 14.63
CA PHE A 117 6.37 9.99 15.38
C PHE A 117 5.50 8.73 15.34
N ILE A 118 4.22 8.85 15.71
CA ILE A 118 3.29 7.72 15.73
C ILE A 118 3.13 7.12 14.32
N ALA A 119 2.90 7.96 13.30
CA ALA A 119 2.75 7.49 11.92
C ALA A 119 3.99 6.76 11.41
N THR A 120 5.18 7.28 11.67
CA THR A 120 6.45 6.67 11.25
C THR A 120 6.68 5.33 11.95
N VAL A 121 6.39 5.22 13.24
CA VAL A 121 6.48 3.94 13.99
C VAL A 121 5.52 2.90 13.39
N LEU A 122 4.25 3.27 13.21
CA LEU A 122 3.23 2.37 12.66
C LEU A 122 3.57 1.90 11.24
N LEU A 123 4.00 2.83 10.37
CA LEU A 123 4.38 2.49 9.01
C LEU A 123 5.63 1.59 8.99
N THR A 124 6.61 1.83 9.86
CA THR A 124 7.81 0.99 9.96
C THR A 124 7.46 -0.44 10.36
N LEU A 125 6.58 -0.60 11.36
CA LEU A 125 6.06 -1.92 11.76
C LEU A 125 5.31 -2.60 10.61
N HIS A 126 4.49 -1.84 9.86
CA HIS A 126 3.81 -2.36 8.67
C HIS A 126 4.81 -2.82 7.60
N CYS A 127 5.81 -2.01 7.26
CA CYS A 127 6.82 -2.38 6.27
C CYS A 127 7.59 -3.65 6.64
N TRP A 128 8.03 -3.79 7.90
CA TRP A 128 8.69 -5.01 8.38
C TRP A 128 7.77 -6.22 8.39
N LYS A 129 6.51 -6.05 8.80
CA LYS A 129 5.53 -7.13 8.72
C LYS A 129 5.31 -7.57 7.27
N ARG A 130 5.15 -6.62 6.34
CA ARG A 130 4.97 -6.92 4.91
C ARG A 130 6.23 -7.56 4.30
N PHE A 131 7.42 -7.17 4.75
CA PHE A 131 8.67 -7.87 4.44
C PHE A 131 8.59 -9.32 4.89
N TYR A 132 8.26 -9.59 6.16
CA TYR A 132 8.13 -10.94 6.68
C TYR A 132 7.07 -11.76 5.92
N GLU A 133 5.89 -11.20 5.69
CA GLU A 133 4.81 -11.84 4.95
C GLU A 133 5.26 -12.24 3.54
N THR A 134 5.91 -11.34 2.82
CA THR A 134 6.33 -11.61 1.44
C THR A 134 7.49 -12.61 1.36
N HIS A 135 8.38 -12.66 2.35
CA HIS A 135 9.53 -13.55 2.31
C HIS A 135 9.21 -14.96 2.81
N PHE A 136 8.43 -15.06 3.89
CA PHE A 136 8.28 -16.30 4.64
C PHE A 136 6.85 -16.88 4.61
N VAL A 137 5.83 -16.04 4.42
CA VAL A 137 4.43 -16.49 4.44
C VAL A 137 3.87 -16.72 3.04
N ASN A 138 3.99 -15.72 2.17
CA ASN A 138 3.36 -15.70 0.87
C ASN A 138 4.10 -16.62 -0.11
N ILE A 139 3.33 -17.50 -0.74
CA ILE A 139 3.81 -18.34 -1.83
C ILE A 139 3.41 -17.65 -3.12
N PHE A 140 4.37 -17.20 -3.91
CA PHE A 140 4.11 -16.56 -5.21
C PHE A 140 3.99 -17.62 -6.31
N SER A 141 3.20 -17.33 -7.35
CA SER A 141 3.16 -18.12 -8.59
C SER A 141 4.14 -17.54 -9.61
N ASP A 142 4.47 -18.31 -10.66
CA ASP A 142 5.32 -17.86 -11.77
C ASP A 142 4.63 -16.91 -12.76
N LYS A 143 3.45 -16.39 -12.39
CA LYS A 143 2.74 -15.40 -13.20
C LYS A 143 3.52 -14.08 -13.24
N MET A 144 3.47 -13.43 -14.40
CA MET A 144 4.16 -12.17 -14.63
C MET A 144 3.29 -10.96 -14.26
N MET A 145 3.93 -9.81 -14.12
CA MET A 145 3.30 -8.50 -13.92
C MET A 145 4.02 -7.46 -14.78
N ASN A 146 3.28 -6.46 -15.26
CA ASN A 146 3.87 -5.35 -16.01
C ASN A 146 4.88 -4.56 -15.16
N ILE A 147 6.00 -4.14 -15.77
CA ILE A 147 7.08 -3.38 -15.12
C ILE A 147 6.62 -2.03 -14.56
N SER A 148 5.58 -1.41 -15.13
CA SER A 148 5.00 -0.18 -14.58
C SER A 148 4.53 -0.36 -13.13
N HIS A 149 3.88 -1.48 -12.82
CA HIS A 149 3.42 -1.81 -11.47
C HIS A 149 4.61 -2.07 -10.54
N TYR A 150 5.70 -2.60 -11.10
CA TYR A 150 6.94 -2.80 -10.37
C TYR A 150 7.56 -1.46 -9.94
N ILE A 151 7.63 -0.51 -10.86
CA ILE A 151 8.15 0.84 -10.60
C ILE A 151 7.26 1.61 -9.62
N ILE A 152 5.93 1.56 -9.80
CA ILE A 152 4.96 2.22 -8.92
C ILE A 152 5.09 1.76 -7.46
N GLY A 153 5.43 0.48 -7.23
CA GLY A 153 5.65 -0.04 -5.87
C GLY A 153 6.76 0.70 -5.10
N PHE A 154 7.88 1.01 -5.75
CA PHE A 154 8.97 1.78 -5.13
C PHE A 154 8.58 3.25 -4.90
N TYR A 155 7.91 3.86 -5.87
CA TYR A 155 7.40 5.22 -5.73
C TYR A 155 6.39 5.34 -4.59
N HIS A 156 5.52 4.34 -4.42
CA HIS A 156 4.54 4.33 -3.34
C HIS A 156 5.22 4.41 -1.98
N TYR A 157 6.18 3.54 -1.68
CA TYR A 157 6.85 3.54 -0.37
C TYR A 157 7.75 4.76 -0.17
N THR A 158 8.49 5.16 -1.20
CA THR A 158 9.34 6.37 -1.13
C THR A 158 8.49 7.62 -0.91
N GLY A 159 7.43 7.77 -1.71
CA GLY A 159 6.49 8.89 -1.61
C GLY A 159 5.74 8.91 -0.29
N THR A 160 5.28 7.75 0.21
CA THR A 160 4.62 7.66 1.51
C THR A 160 5.54 8.16 2.62
N LEU A 161 6.79 7.70 2.65
CA LEU A 161 7.77 8.11 3.67
C LEU A 161 8.06 9.61 3.61
N ILE A 162 8.24 10.15 2.40
CA ILE A 162 8.47 11.59 2.20
C ILE A 162 7.25 12.41 2.63
N CYS A 163 6.02 12.00 2.29
CA CYS A 163 4.81 12.70 2.72
C CYS A 163 4.63 12.71 4.25
N ILE A 164 5.09 11.66 4.96
CA ILE A 164 4.98 11.62 6.42
C ILE A 164 5.87 12.66 7.08
N ILE A 165 7.12 12.81 6.66
CA ILE A 165 8.09 13.72 7.30
C ILE A 165 8.16 15.10 6.65
N GLY A 166 7.71 15.22 5.40
CA GLY A 166 7.94 16.39 4.56
C GLY A 166 7.16 17.64 4.96
N GLU A 167 6.12 17.51 5.77
CA GLU A 167 5.36 18.65 6.31
C GLU A 167 5.45 18.70 7.84
N SER A 168 6.35 17.91 8.42
CA SER A 168 6.48 17.78 9.86
C SER A 168 7.29 18.91 10.46
N LYS A 169 6.81 19.45 11.58
CA LYS A 169 7.58 20.36 12.43
C LYS A 169 8.91 19.72 12.82
N GLY A 170 10.01 20.43 12.60
CA GLY A 170 11.39 19.94 12.76
C GLY A 170 12.05 19.40 11.47
N PHE A 171 11.28 19.19 10.40
CA PHE A 171 11.76 18.77 9.07
C PHE A 171 11.54 19.85 7.99
N VAL A 172 10.98 20.99 8.38
CA VAL A 172 10.86 22.22 7.58
C VAL A 172 11.78 23.26 8.21
N GLU A 173 12.58 23.96 7.39
CA GLU A 173 13.51 24.98 7.88
C GLU A 173 12.77 26.06 8.70
N GLY A 174 13.38 26.47 9.81
CA GLY A 174 12.80 27.44 10.74
C GLY A 174 11.68 26.89 11.65
N SER A 175 11.30 25.61 11.53
CA SER A 175 10.31 24.99 12.42
C SER A 175 10.96 24.17 13.54
N GLU A 176 10.46 24.34 14.77
CA GLU A 176 10.91 23.55 15.92
C GLU A 176 10.18 22.21 16.05
N GLY A 177 10.91 21.17 16.41
CA GLY A 177 10.40 19.79 16.54
C GLY A 177 10.11 19.37 17.98
N ASN A 178 9.58 20.27 18.82
CA ASN A 178 9.44 20.02 20.27
C ASN A 178 8.38 18.96 20.57
N PHE A 179 8.82 17.71 20.68
CA PHE A 179 8.00 16.55 20.98
C PHE A 179 7.62 16.47 22.46
N SER A 180 6.37 16.10 22.74
CA SER A 180 5.94 15.79 24.10
C SER A 180 4.95 14.63 24.14
N TRP A 181 5.24 13.62 24.97
CA TRP A 181 4.32 12.52 25.25
C TRP A 181 2.92 12.97 25.69
N LYS A 182 2.83 14.12 26.39
CA LYS A 182 1.55 14.69 26.87
C LYS A 182 0.67 15.26 25.75
N LYS A 183 1.24 15.54 24.58
CA LYS A 183 0.52 16.08 23.42
C LYS A 183 -0.09 14.98 22.53
N ILE A 184 0.19 13.71 22.85
CA ILE A 184 -0.47 12.59 22.16
C ILE A 184 -1.95 12.58 22.55
N THR A 185 -2.79 12.66 21.52
CA THR A 185 -4.25 12.70 21.67
C THR A 185 -4.85 11.29 21.74
N TYR A 186 -6.00 11.16 22.39
CA TYR A 186 -6.76 9.90 22.41
C TYR A 186 -7.15 9.42 21.01
N LEU A 187 -7.43 10.34 20.07
CA LEU A 187 -7.74 9.99 18.69
C LEU A 187 -6.57 9.27 18.01
N GLN A 188 -5.34 9.78 18.18
CA GLN A 188 -4.14 9.13 17.63
C GLN A 188 -3.95 7.72 18.20
N LEU A 189 -4.20 7.53 19.51
CA LEU A 189 -4.11 6.21 20.15
C LEU A 189 -5.17 5.23 19.63
N ILE A 190 -6.42 5.68 19.49
CA ILE A 190 -7.49 4.86 18.92
C ILE A 190 -7.14 4.46 17.48
N CYS A 191 -6.68 5.41 16.65
CA CYS A 191 -6.24 5.11 15.29
C CYS A 191 -5.06 4.13 15.27
N ALA A 192 -4.09 4.26 16.17
CA ALA A 192 -2.97 3.33 16.29
C ALA A 192 -3.44 1.90 16.65
N ILE A 193 -4.41 1.77 17.56
CA ILE A 193 -5.00 0.47 17.91
C ILE A 193 -5.72 -0.15 16.70
N ILE A 194 -6.55 0.63 16.00
CA ILE A 194 -7.26 0.16 14.79
C ILE A 194 -6.26 -0.25 13.71
N PHE A 195 -5.16 0.50 13.55
CA PHE A 195 -4.08 0.16 12.63
C PHE A 195 -3.46 -1.21 12.96
N VAL A 196 -3.08 -1.43 14.22
CA VAL A 196 -2.46 -2.69 14.67
C VAL A 196 -3.43 -3.86 14.50
N LEU A 197 -4.69 -3.70 14.89
CA LEU A 197 -5.72 -4.72 14.71
C LEU A 197 -5.94 -5.05 13.22
N SER A 198 -6.02 -4.02 12.37
CA SER A 198 -6.18 -4.20 10.91
C SER A 198 -4.97 -4.89 10.29
N SER A 199 -3.75 -4.54 10.75
CA SER A 199 -2.49 -5.17 10.35
C SER A 199 -2.42 -6.64 10.77
N TYR A 200 -2.91 -6.97 11.96
CA TYR A 200 -3.06 -8.35 12.44
C TYR A 200 -4.06 -9.14 11.60
N VAL A 201 -5.26 -8.60 11.34
CA VAL A 201 -6.27 -9.27 10.49
C VAL A 201 -5.73 -9.48 9.07
N GLN A 202 -4.97 -8.53 8.54
CA GLN A 202 -4.29 -8.68 7.25
C GLN A 202 -3.29 -9.85 7.27
N PHE A 203 -2.47 -9.95 8.32
CA PHE A 203 -1.52 -11.05 8.49
C PHE A 203 -2.23 -12.41 8.54
N ARG A 204 -3.31 -12.51 9.34
CA ARG A 204 -4.14 -13.72 9.41
C ARG A 204 -4.74 -14.09 8.05
N THR A 205 -5.13 -13.10 7.26
CA THR A 205 -5.66 -13.27 5.91
C THR A 205 -4.59 -13.83 4.96
N ASN A 206 -3.36 -13.33 5.02
CA ASN A 206 -2.22 -13.88 4.26
C ASN A 206 -1.90 -15.33 4.67
N LEU A 207 -1.97 -15.66 5.96
CA LEU A 207 -1.80 -17.04 6.43
C LEU A 207 -2.86 -17.99 5.87
N ILE A 208 -4.13 -17.55 5.79
CA ILE A 208 -5.19 -18.35 5.16
C ILE A 208 -4.84 -18.63 3.70
N LEU A 209 -4.44 -17.60 2.94
CA LEU A 209 -4.07 -17.75 1.54
C LEU A 209 -2.85 -18.65 1.33
N SER A 210 -1.84 -18.54 2.20
CA SER A 210 -0.65 -19.40 2.16
C SER A 210 -1.01 -20.87 2.41
N LYS A 211 -1.88 -21.14 3.39
CA LYS A 211 -2.32 -22.51 3.72
C LYS A 211 -3.02 -23.22 2.56
N LEU A 212 -3.72 -22.49 1.68
CA LEU A 212 -4.37 -23.09 0.50
C LEU A 212 -3.38 -23.74 -0.48
N ARG A 213 -2.12 -23.29 -0.46
CA ARG A 213 -1.04 -23.73 -1.34
C ARG A 213 -0.13 -24.80 -0.69
N ARG A 214 -0.33 -25.10 0.59
CA ARG A 214 0.42 -26.11 1.33
C ARG A 214 -0.42 -27.39 1.55
N ASN A 215 0.23 -28.55 1.66
CA ASN A 215 -0.40 -29.80 2.13
C ASN A 215 -0.41 -29.86 3.67
N LYS A 216 -0.93 -30.97 4.21
CA LYS A 216 -1.00 -31.23 5.67
C LYS A 216 0.39 -31.25 6.33
N ASP A 217 1.42 -31.66 5.60
CA ASP A 217 2.82 -31.70 6.05
C ASP A 217 3.54 -30.35 5.89
N GLY A 218 2.83 -29.29 5.47
CA GLY A 218 3.37 -27.94 5.31
C GLY A 218 4.19 -27.71 4.04
N LYS A 219 4.35 -28.71 3.18
CA LYS A 219 5.02 -28.63 1.87
C LYS A 219 4.12 -27.97 0.83
N ILE A 220 4.72 -27.25 -0.11
CA ILE A 220 3.98 -26.63 -1.22
C ILE A 220 3.45 -27.76 -2.11
N ASN A 221 2.12 -27.81 -2.24
CA ASN A 221 1.43 -28.89 -2.98
C ASN A 221 0.90 -28.42 -4.32
N SER A 222 0.44 -27.16 -4.40
CA SER A 222 -0.05 -26.61 -5.65
C SER A 222 0.05 -25.09 -5.70
N ILE A 223 0.28 -24.59 -6.90
CA ILE A 223 0.25 -23.16 -7.25
C ILE A 223 -1.16 -22.76 -7.76
N THR A 224 -2.05 -23.74 -8.03
CA THR A 224 -3.42 -23.47 -8.47
C THR A 224 -4.22 -22.68 -7.44
N TYR A 225 -5.06 -21.78 -7.94
CA TYR A 225 -5.93 -20.98 -7.10
C TYR A 225 -7.06 -21.82 -6.51
N LYS A 226 -7.44 -21.51 -5.27
CA LYS A 226 -8.55 -22.12 -4.54
C LYS A 226 -9.38 -21.03 -3.88
N ILE A 227 -10.64 -21.33 -3.59
CA ILE A 227 -11.52 -20.42 -2.85
C ILE A 227 -11.04 -20.35 -1.39
N PRO A 228 -10.69 -19.16 -0.87
CA PRO A 228 -10.32 -19.01 0.54
C PRO A 228 -11.56 -19.06 1.44
N TYR A 229 -11.43 -19.64 2.63
CA TYR A 229 -12.48 -19.66 3.66
C TYR A 229 -11.91 -19.28 5.03
N GLY A 230 -12.76 -18.74 5.91
CA GLY A 230 -12.38 -18.31 7.25
C GLY A 230 -12.01 -16.82 7.34
N GLY A 231 -12.05 -16.28 8.56
CA GLY A 231 -11.85 -14.84 8.79
C GLY A 231 -12.80 -13.98 7.96
N LEU A 232 -12.29 -12.87 7.42
CA LEU A 232 -13.04 -11.96 6.56
C LEU A 232 -13.51 -12.61 5.24
N PHE A 233 -12.86 -13.68 4.76
CA PHE A 233 -13.30 -14.39 3.56
C PHE A 233 -14.67 -15.07 3.73
N LYS A 234 -15.22 -15.14 4.94
CA LYS A 234 -16.62 -15.54 5.13
C LYS A 234 -17.60 -14.53 4.51
N TYR A 235 -17.23 -13.26 4.48
CA TYR A 235 -18.12 -12.15 4.13
C TYR A 235 -17.73 -11.46 2.83
N ILE A 236 -16.42 -11.32 2.57
CA ILE A 236 -15.90 -10.50 1.49
C ILE A 236 -14.77 -11.19 0.72
N SER A 237 -14.60 -10.78 -0.53
CA SER A 237 -13.57 -11.32 -1.43
C SER A 237 -12.25 -10.58 -1.28
N GLY A 238 -12.32 -9.26 -1.08
CA GLY A 238 -11.22 -8.32 -0.93
C GLY A 238 -10.73 -8.15 0.51
N ALA A 239 -10.61 -9.24 1.27
CA ALA A 239 -10.21 -9.17 2.68
C ALA A 239 -8.87 -8.43 2.91
N LEU A 240 -7.86 -8.69 2.06
CA LEU A 240 -6.57 -7.98 2.13
C LEU A 240 -6.72 -6.50 1.79
N GLN A 241 -7.50 -6.21 0.75
CA GLN A 241 -7.75 -4.86 0.23
C GLN A 241 -8.42 -4.00 1.31
N LEU A 242 -9.45 -4.52 1.98
CA LEU A 242 -10.13 -3.81 3.07
C LEU A 242 -9.16 -3.47 4.20
N THR A 243 -8.37 -4.44 4.65
CA THR A 243 -7.42 -4.19 5.74
C THR A 243 -6.34 -3.17 5.39
N GLU A 244 -5.84 -3.18 4.14
CA GLU A 244 -4.87 -2.17 3.68
C GLU A 244 -5.51 -0.78 3.62
N ILE A 245 -6.76 -0.68 3.17
CA ILE A 245 -7.52 0.58 3.16
C ILE A 245 -7.62 1.16 4.58
N ILE A 246 -8.00 0.35 5.57
CA ILE A 246 -8.15 0.81 6.96
C ILE A 246 -6.79 1.28 7.54
N ILE A 247 -5.70 0.59 7.23
CA ILE A 247 -4.33 0.97 7.62
C ILE A 247 -3.98 2.37 7.11
N TYR A 248 -4.27 2.68 5.84
CA TYR A 248 -3.94 3.99 5.28
C TYR A 248 -4.92 5.10 5.72
N ILE A 249 -6.21 4.80 5.89
CA ILE A 249 -7.18 5.75 6.47
C ILE A 249 -6.75 6.16 7.88
N THR A 250 -6.37 5.19 8.73
CA THR A 250 -5.95 5.51 10.11
C THR A 250 -4.69 6.38 10.16
N LEU A 251 -3.71 6.13 9.28
CA LEU A 251 -2.56 7.03 9.13
C LEU A 251 -2.98 8.42 8.64
N SER A 252 -3.95 8.50 7.73
CA SER A 252 -4.49 9.77 7.24
C SER A 252 -5.18 10.59 8.33
N ILE A 253 -5.83 9.94 9.30
CA ILE A 253 -6.45 10.60 10.45
C ILE A 253 -5.38 11.06 11.45
N ILE A 254 -4.34 10.25 11.68
CA ILE A 254 -3.19 10.64 12.52
C ILE A 254 -2.48 11.87 11.92
N LEU A 255 -2.36 11.92 10.59
CA LEU A 255 -1.71 12.98 9.82
C LEU A 255 -2.71 13.99 9.26
N TRP A 256 -3.81 14.26 9.96
CA TRP A 256 -4.94 15.06 9.46
C TRP A 256 -4.57 16.44 8.89
N GLN A 257 -3.52 17.09 9.42
CA GLN A 257 -3.08 18.40 8.93
C GLN A 257 -2.12 18.33 7.72
N SER A 258 -1.70 17.13 7.31
CA SER A 258 -0.83 16.98 6.14
C SER A 258 -1.59 17.28 4.86
N SER A 259 -1.08 18.19 4.03
CA SER A 259 -1.66 18.43 2.71
C SER A 259 -1.29 17.33 1.71
N THR A 260 -0.17 16.64 1.93
CA THR A 260 0.42 15.69 0.98
C THR A 260 0.00 14.25 1.22
N TYR A 261 -0.14 13.82 2.48
CA TYR A 261 -0.41 12.43 2.83
C TYR A 261 -1.80 11.96 2.36
N HIS A 262 -2.79 12.84 2.30
CA HIS A 262 -4.13 12.49 1.81
C HIS A 262 -4.14 11.97 0.37
N TYR A 263 -3.22 12.44 -0.49
CA TYR A 263 -3.09 11.90 -1.85
C TYR A 263 -2.59 10.45 -1.86
N VAL A 264 -1.74 10.07 -0.91
CA VAL A 264 -1.32 8.67 -0.71
C VAL A 264 -2.53 7.83 -0.32
N THR A 265 -3.36 8.32 0.61
CA THR A 265 -4.55 7.61 1.07
C THR A 265 -5.56 7.42 -0.07
N ILE A 266 -5.83 8.46 -0.86
CA ILE A 266 -6.71 8.39 -2.04
C ILE A 266 -6.18 7.38 -3.06
N TRP A 267 -4.87 7.40 -3.32
CA TRP A 267 -4.22 6.44 -4.19
C TRP A 267 -4.46 4.99 -3.73
N VAL A 268 -4.21 4.70 -2.45
CA VAL A 268 -4.42 3.37 -1.88
C VAL A 268 -5.89 2.97 -1.95
N LEU A 269 -6.81 3.87 -1.60
CA LEU A 269 -8.25 3.63 -1.66
C LEU A 269 -8.69 3.17 -3.05
N ILE A 270 -8.32 3.93 -4.09
CA ILE A 270 -8.69 3.64 -5.48
C ILE A 270 -8.06 2.33 -5.94
N ASN A 271 -6.75 2.18 -5.75
CA ASN A 271 -6.02 0.98 -6.20
C ASN A 271 -6.53 -0.31 -5.51
N GLN A 272 -6.77 -0.28 -4.20
CA GLN A 272 -7.25 -1.44 -3.46
C GLN A 272 -8.70 -1.78 -3.80
N THR A 273 -9.55 -0.76 -3.98
CA THR A 273 -10.95 -0.96 -4.39
C THR A 273 -11.02 -1.59 -5.78
N SER A 274 -10.30 -1.05 -6.76
CA SER A 274 -10.23 -1.64 -8.11
C SER A 274 -9.71 -3.07 -8.07
N THR A 275 -8.67 -3.34 -7.26
CA THR A 275 -8.13 -4.69 -7.09
C THR A 275 -9.15 -5.65 -6.45
N ALA A 276 -9.99 -5.16 -5.53
CA ALA A 276 -11.04 -5.95 -4.89
C ALA A 276 -12.16 -6.31 -5.87
N VAL A 277 -12.61 -5.35 -6.69
CA VAL A 277 -13.64 -5.57 -7.72
C VAL A 277 -13.17 -6.62 -8.70
N LEU A 278 -11.96 -6.47 -9.25
CA LEU A 278 -11.37 -7.46 -10.15
C LEU A 278 -11.24 -8.82 -9.46
N THR A 279 -10.86 -8.85 -8.17
CA THR A 279 -10.73 -10.08 -7.38
C THR A 279 -12.03 -10.84 -7.34
N HIS A 280 -13.11 -10.13 -7.01
CA HIS A 280 -14.43 -10.72 -6.85
C HIS A 280 -14.95 -11.28 -8.17
N ARG A 281 -14.88 -10.48 -9.24
CA ARG A 281 -15.32 -10.89 -10.58
C ARG A 281 -14.58 -12.13 -11.08
N TRP A 282 -13.25 -12.14 -10.93
CA TRP A 282 -12.44 -13.28 -11.31
C TRP A 282 -12.82 -14.56 -10.54
N TYR A 283 -13.12 -14.47 -9.24
CA TYR A 283 -13.56 -15.63 -8.47
C TYR A 283 -14.92 -16.18 -8.96
N ILE A 284 -15.86 -15.31 -9.31
CA ILE A 284 -17.17 -15.70 -9.85
C ILE A 284 -17.01 -16.41 -11.20
N GLU A 285 -16.19 -15.84 -12.10
CA GLU A 285 -15.96 -16.39 -13.43
C GLU A 285 -15.17 -17.72 -13.39
N THR A 286 -14.25 -17.86 -12.43
CA THR A 286 -13.37 -19.03 -12.34
C THR A 286 -14.01 -20.21 -11.61
N PHE A 287 -14.80 -19.96 -10.57
CA PHE A 287 -15.31 -21.03 -9.71
C PHE A 287 -16.83 -21.09 -9.73
N LYS A 288 -17.37 -22.15 -10.35
CA LYS A 288 -18.82 -22.43 -10.38
C LYS A 288 -19.46 -22.48 -8.98
N ASN A 289 -18.71 -22.94 -7.98
CA ASN A 289 -19.18 -23.07 -6.59
C ASN A 289 -18.75 -21.88 -5.70
N TYR A 290 -18.50 -20.70 -6.28
CA TYR A 290 -18.15 -19.51 -5.50
C TYR A 290 -19.32 -19.07 -4.61
N PRO A 291 -19.10 -18.76 -3.31
CA PRO A 291 -20.21 -18.36 -2.43
C PRO A 291 -20.87 -17.06 -2.86
N THR A 292 -22.15 -17.13 -3.25
CA THR A 292 -22.95 -16.00 -3.75
C THR A 292 -23.27 -14.95 -2.68
N SER A 293 -23.18 -15.31 -1.40
CA SER A 293 -23.37 -14.38 -0.27
C SER A 293 -22.19 -13.43 -0.05
N ARG A 294 -21.01 -13.73 -0.62
CA ARG A 294 -19.82 -12.88 -0.45
C ARG A 294 -19.96 -11.58 -1.20
N LYS A 295 -19.53 -10.51 -0.55
CA LYS A 295 -19.40 -9.17 -1.12
C LYS A 295 -17.97 -8.91 -1.60
N ILE A 296 -17.74 -7.77 -2.23
CA ILE A 296 -16.47 -7.38 -2.82
C ILE A 296 -15.50 -6.95 -1.72
N LEU A 297 -15.87 -5.98 -0.89
CA LEU A 297 -14.97 -5.26 0.02
C LEU A 297 -15.58 -4.96 1.40
N LEU A 298 -16.80 -4.44 1.49
CA LEU A 298 -17.52 -4.12 2.72
C LEU A 298 -18.51 -5.24 3.06
N PRO A 299 -18.37 -5.90 4.23
CA PRO A 299 -19.28 -6.97 4.64
C PRO A 299 -20.75 -6.53 4.55
N TYR A 300 -21.56 -7.39 3.92
CA TYR A 300 -23.01 -7.22 3.73
C TYR A 300 -23.45 -6.04 2.85
N ILE A 301 -22.55 -5.14 2.44
CA ILE A 301 -22.89 -3.93 1.68
C ILE A 301 -22.36 -4.03 0.24
N PHE A 302 -21.03 -3.99 0.09
CA PHE A 302 -20.36 -3.82 -1.20
C PHE A 302 -19.31 -4.88 -1.40
#